data_AF-A0A7V9S6S2-F1
#
_entry.id   AF-A0A7V9S6S2-F1
#
_cell.length_a   1.000
_cell.length_b   1.000
_cell.length_c   1.000
_cell.angle_alpha   90.00
_cell.angle_beta   90.00
_cell.angle_gamma   90.00
#
_symmetry.space_group_name_H-M   'P 1'
#
loop_
_entity.id
_entity.type
_entity.pdbx_description
1 polymer ?
#
loop_
_entity_poly.entity_id
_entity_poly.type
_entity_poly.pdbx_seq_one_letter_code
_entity_poly.pdbx_strand_id
1 'polypeptide(L)'
;MEPYPGKTNGYLALILHAHLPFVRHPEREQVLEEDWLFEALTESYIPLLVILQRLRRDGIPFKLTMSVTPSLCAMLNDQLLRERYVRYLERAIELAEREFERNRNHPALRALSLFYRDRFSECRRWFVDEWRGDLLSVFRQLRESGSLEIIASAATHGLLPLLLQSPTAARAQVLIGCDVYREVFAAEPNG
;
A
#
# COMPACT_ATOMS: atom_id res chain seq x y z
N MET A 1 -16.10 8.68 33.35
CA MET A 1 -16.62 7.79 32.30
C MET A 1 -16.09 6.41 32.64
N GLU A 2 -16.92 5.55 33.23
CA GLU A 2 -16.53 4.21 33.68
C GLU A 2 -16.14 3.32 32.49
N PRO A 3 -15.14 2.43 32.63
CA PRO A 3 -14.78 1.48 31.59
C PRO A 3 -15.89 0.44 31.39
N TYR A 4 -16.29 0.23 30.14
CA TYR A 4 -17.29 -0.74 29.72
C TYR A 4 -16.94 -2.17 30.22
N PRO A 5 -17.85 -2.85 30.95
CA PRO A 5 -17.65 -4.23 31.38
C PRO A 5 -18.08 -5.18 30.27
N GLY A 6 -17.11 -5.80 29.60
CA GLY A 6 -17.35 -6.78 28.55
C GLY A 6 -16.10 -7.57 28.21
N LYS A 7 -15.70 -8.48 29.11
CA LYS A 7 -14.62 -9.45 28.89
C LYS A 7 -14.92 -10.31 27.66
N THR A 8 -14.11 -10.16 26.63
CA THR A 8 -13.73 -11.24 25.72
C THR A 8 -12.24 -11.49 25.93
N ASN A 9 -11.90 -12.57 26.65
CA ASN A 9 -10.52 -12.97 26.91
C ASN A 9 -10.01 -13.72 25.67
N GLY A 10 -9.44 -12.99 24.73
CA GLY A 10 -8.81 -13.55 23.54
C GLY A 10 -7.96 -12.50 22.84
N TYR A 11 -6.92 -12.94 22.13
CA TYR A 11 -6.11 -12.08 21.30
C TYR A 11 -6.55 -12.27 19.84
N LEU A 12 -6.79 -11.16 19.14
CA LEU A 12 -6.98 -11.15 17.70
C LEU A 12 -5.70 -10.66 17.04
N ALA A 13 -5.13 -11.49 16.16
CA ALA A 13 -4.02 -11.11 15.30
C ALA A 13 -4.52 -10.96 13.87
N LEU A 14 -4.58 -9.71 13.37
CA LEU A 14 -4.85 -9.42 11.97
C LEU A 14 -3.50 -9.23 11.26
N ILE A 15 -3.21 -10.13 10.31
CA ILE A 15 -1.97 -10.14 9.53
C ILE A 15 -2.32 -9.84 8.08
N LEU A 16 -1.86 -8.70 7.57
CA LEU A 16 -2.07 -8.28 6.18
C LEU A 16 -0.81 -8.55 5.37
N HIS A 17 -0.94 -9.16 4.19
CA HIS A 17 0.19 -9.44 3.32
C HIS A 17 0.12 -8.58 2.05
N ALA A 18 0.90 -7.50 2.00
CA ALA A 18 0.98 -6.62 0.84
C ALA A 18 2.10 -7.09 -0.11
N HIS A 19 1.71 -7.58 -1.28
CA HIS A 19 2.61 -8.10 -2.29
C HIS A 19 2.13 -7.78 -3.70
N LEU A 20 3.09 -7.41 -4.57
CA LEU A 20 2.94 -7.46 -6.02
C LEU A 20 4.25 -7.96 -6.64
N PRO A 21 4.17 -8.70 -7.77
CA PRO A 21 5.34 -9.01 -8.58
C PRO A 21 5.95 -7.71 -9.14
N PHE A 22 7.22 -7.74 -9.54
CA PHE A 22 7.90 -6.57 -10.05
C PHE A 22 7.44 -6.26 -11.48
N VAL A 23 6.74 -5.14 -11.68
CA VAL A 23 6.07 -4.78 -12.96
C VAL A 23 6.63 -3.49 -13.58
N ARG A 24 7.85 -3.07 -13.23
CA ARG A 24 8.43 -1.82 -13.74
C ARG A 24 8.99 -1.98 -15.16
N HIS A 25 8.51 -1.15 -16.09
CA HIS A 25 8.91 -1.19 -17.50
C HIS A 25 9.35 0.20 -18.02
N PRO A 26 10.64 0.58 -17.87
CA PRO A 26 11.14 1.88 -18.31
C PRO A 26 11.17 2.06 -19.84
N GLU A 27 11.21 0.96 -20.59
CA GLU A 27 11.35 0.94 -22.04
C GLU A 27 10.05 1.27 -22.82
N ARG A 28 8.91 1.32 -22.13
CA ARG A 28 7.60 1.63 -22.71
C ARG A 28 6.94 2.76 -21.96
N GLU A 29 6.19 3.62 -22.63
CA GLU A 29 5.50 4.75 -21.98
C GLU A 29 4.25 4.33 -21.20
N GLN A 30 3.54 3.31 -21.67
CA GLN A 30 2.33 2.76 -21.05
C GLN A 30 2.39 1.24 -21.02
N VAL A 31 2.12 0.66 -19.87
CA VAL A 31 2.19 -0.78 -19.61
C VAL A 31 1.03 -1.16 -18.69
N LEU A 32 0.24 -2.16 -19.10
CA LEU A 32 -0.98 -2.55 -18.37
C LEU A 32 -0.65 -3.23 -17.04
N GLU A 33 0.49 -3.91 -16.96
CA GLU A 33 0.97 -4.57 -15.76
C GLU A 33 1.27 -3.56 -14.64
N GLU A 34 1.64 -2.33 -14.97
CA GLU A 34 1.83 -1.25 -14.00
C GLU A 34 0.50 -0.77 -13.39
N ASP A 35 -0.62 -0.92 -14.12
CA ASP A 35 -1.94 -0.54 -13.61
C ASP A 35 -2.32 -1.37 -12.38
N TRP A 36 -1.84 -2.62 -12.25
CA TRP A 36 -2.04 -3.42 -11.02
C TRP A 36 -1.46 -2.75 -9.77
N LEU A 37 -0.30 -2.09 -9.91
CA LEU A 37 0.29 -1.34 -8.81
C LEU A 37 -0.54 -0.09 -8.50
N PHE A 38 -1.01 0.62 -9.53
CA PHE A 38 -1.77 1.85 -9.37
C PHE A 38 -3.15 1.61 -8.77
N GLU A 39 -3.82 0.53 -9.17
CA GLU A 39 -5.06 0.05 -8.59
C GLU A 39 -4.86 -0.35 -7.12
N ALA A 40 -3.83 -1.16 -6.82
CA ALA A 40 -3.53 -1.55 -5.44
C ALA A 40 -3.24 -0.34 -4.53
N LEU A 41 -2.54 0.67 -5.03
CA LEU A 41 -2.31 1.94 -4.32
C LEU A 41 -3.64 2.66 -4.03
N THR A 42 -4.44 2.87 -5.06
CA THR A 42 -5.67 3.67 -5.01
C THR A 42 -6.78 3.00 -4.21
N GLU A 43 -6.89 1.68 -4.32
CA GLU A 43 -8.01 0.93 -3.80
C GLU A 43 -7.73 0.27 -2.44
N SER A 44 -6.45 0.04 -2.12
CA SER A 44 -6.06 -0.67 -0.90
C SER A 44 -5.08 0.13 -0.03
N TYR A 45 -3.85 0.39 -0.50
CA TYR A 45 -2.78 0.85 0.38
C TYR A 45 -3.00 2.27 0.90
N ILE A 46 -3.35 3.23 0.04
CA ILE A 46 -3.61 4.61 0.45
C ILE A 46 -4.83 4.66 1.39
N PRO A 47 -6.01 4.08 1.04
CA PRO A 47 -7.14 4.05 1.97
C PRO A 47 -6.82 3.43 3.33
N LEU A 48 -6.08 2.32 3.36
CA LEU A 48 -5.66 1.67 4.60
C LEU A 48 -4.80 2.61 5.44
N LEU A 49 -3.75 3.18 4.87
CA LEU A 49 -2.87 4.12 5.57
C LEU A 49 -3.62 5.33 6.14
N VAL A 50 -4.55 5.90 5.38
CA VAL A 50 -5.41 6.99 5.82
C VAL A 50 -6.25 6.58 7.03
N ILE A 51 -6.86 5.39 7.01
CA ILE A 51 -7.63 4.86 8.14
C ILE A 51 -6.74 4.69 9.37
N LEU A 52 -5.55 4.09 9.23
CA LEU A 52 -4.63 3.87 10.35
C LEU A 52 -4.13 5.19 10.95
N GLN A 53 -3.83 6.19 10.12
CA GLN A 53 -3.47 7.53 10.60
C GLN A 53 -4.63 8.21 11.33
N ARG A 54 -5.88 8.09 10.83
CA ARG A 54 -7.08 8.63 11.49
C ARG A 54 -7.33 7.98 12.85
N LEU A 55 -7.32 6.64 12.92
CA LEU A 55 -7.48 5.91 14.18
C LEU A 55 -6.47 6.37 15.23
N ARG A 56 -5.21 6.55 14.82
CA ARG A 56 -4.16 7.06 15.71
C ARG A 56 -4.40 8.50 16.16
N ARG A 57 -4.76 9.39 15.23
CA ARG A 57 -5.07 10.80 15.55
C ARG A 57 -6.24 10.91 16.52
N ASP A 58 -7.25 10.05 16.36
CA ASP A 58 -8.47 10.04 17.16
C ASP A 58 -8.28 9.27 18.49
N GLY A 59 -7.07 8.79 18.78
CA GLY A 59 -6.71 8.11 20.03
C GLY A 59 -7.30 6.70 20.18
N ILE A 60 -7.75 6.08 19.08
CA ILE A 60 -8.36 4.75 19.09
C ILE A 60 -7.23 3.70 19.11
N PRO A 61 -7.14 2.85 20.14
CA PRO A 61 -6.08 1.85 20.23
C PRO A 61 -6.32 0.71 19.22
N PHE A 62 -5.28 0.37 18.45
CA PHE A 62 -5.28 -0.78 17.55
C PHE A 62 -3.90 -1.41 17.44
N LYS A 63 -3.87 -2.68 17.03
CA LYS A 63 -2.66 -3.46 16.72
C LYS A 63 -2.92 -4.27 15.46
N LEU A 64 -2.04 -4.12 14.47
CA LEU A 64 -2.04 -4.86 13.21
C LEU A 64 -0.63 -5.32 12.90
N THR A 65 -0.51 -6.44 12.21
CA THR A 65 0.76 -6.90 11.64
C THR A 65 0.64 -6.86 10.12
N MET A 66 1.68 -6.41 9.43
CA MET A 66 1.69 -6.39 7.98
C MET A 66 3.06 -6.78 7.41
N SER A 67 3.10 -7.47 6.29
CA SER A 67 4.32 -7.57 5.48
C SER A 67 4.20 -6.65 4.26
N VAL A 68 5.29 -5.95 3.91
CA VAL A 68 5.44 -5.29 2.60
C VAL A 68 6.58 -5.99 1.89
N THR A 69 6.31 -6.70 0.79
CA THR A 69 7.37 -7.50 0.16
C THR A 69 8.46 -6.62 -0.43
N PRO A 70 9.73 -7.09 -0.47
CA PRO A 70 10.84 -6.29 -1.00
C PRO A 70 10.63 -5.83 -2.45
N SER A 71 10.00 -6.67 -3.29
CA SER A 71 9.57 -6.29 -4.64
C SER A 71 8.62 -5.08 -4.66
N LEU A 72 7.67 -5.03 -3.73
CA LEU A 72 6.72 -3.94 -3.60
C LEU A 72 7.42 -2.70 -3.05
N CYS A 73 8.27 -2.83 -2.03
CA CYS A 73 9.09 -1.72 -1.53
C CYS A 73 9.91 -1.06 -2.65
N ALA A 74 10.58 -1.87 -3.49
CA ALA A 74 11.35 -1.37 -4.62
C ALA A 74 10.48 -0.54 -5.59
N MET A 75 9.28 -1.01 -5.90
CA MET A 75 8.35 -0.28 -6.78
C MET A 75 7.79 0.98 -6.13
N LEU A 76 7.45 0.94 -4.83
CA LEU A 76 6.97 2.11 -4.09
C LEU A 76 8.05 3.21 -3.95
N ASN A 77 9.33 2.83 -4.01
CA ASN A 77 10.45 3.76 -3.96
C ASN A 77 10.91 4.26 -5.34
N ASP A 78 10.39 3.70 -6.43
CA ASP A 78 10.83 4.04 -7.78
C ASP A 78 10.18 5.33 -8.29
N GLN A 79 11.01 6.30 -8.67
CA GLN A 79 10.55 7.62 -9.11
C GLN A 79 9.68 7.57 -10.38
N LEU A 80 10.02 6.70 -11.34
CA LEU A 80 9.26 6.57 -12.58
C LEU A 80 7.84 6.08 -12.29
N LEU A 81 7.71 5.05 -11.45
CA LEU A 81 6.40 4.52 -11.06
C LEU A 81 5.57 5.52 -10.25
N ARG A 82 6.20 6.31 -9.36
CA ARG A 82 5.51 7.40 -8.64
C ARG A 82 4.93 8.44 -9.59
N GLU A 83 5.71 8.87 -10.58
CA GLU A 83 5.26 9.84 -11.58
C GLU A 83 4.14 9.27 -12.47
N ARG A 84 4.26 7.99 -12.86
CA ARG A 84 3.21 7.29 -13.62
C ARG A 84 1.93 7.14 -12.82
N TYR A 85 2.04 6.89 -11.52
CA TYR A 85 0.89 6.81 -10.63
C TYR A 85 0.12 8.13 -10.54
N VAL A 86 0.83 9.27 -10.45
CA VAL A 86 0.18 10.59 -10.49
C VAL A 86 -0.56 10.79 -11.82
N ARG A 87 0.05 10.44 -12.95
CA ARG A 87 -0.62 10.50 -14.26
C ARG A 87 -1.82 9.55 -14.37
N TYR A 88 -1.74 8.37 -13.74
CA TYR A 88 -2.87 7.45 -13.64
C TYR A 88 -4.05 8.11 -12.92
N LEU A 89 -3.82 8.72 -11.75
CA LEU A 89 -4.86 9.41 -10.99
C LEU A 89 -5.46 10.59 -11.76
N GLU A 90 -4.63 11.39 -12.44
CA GLU A 90 -5.09 12.54 -13.22
C GLU A 90 -6.01 12.10 -14.37
N ARG A 91 -5.64 11.04 -15.10
CA ARG A 91 -6.49 10.45 -16.13
C ARG A 91 -7.80 9.90 -15.56
N ALA A 92 -7.76 9.26 -14.40
CA ALA A 92 -8.94 8.70 -13.75
C ALA A 92 -9.92 9.80 -13.27
N ILE A 93 -9.38 10.91 -12.74
CA ILE A 93 -10.16 12.10 -12.36
C ILE A 93 -10.81 12.71 -13.60
N GLU A 94 -10.03 12.94 -14.67
CA GLU A 94 -10.55 13.50 -15.92
C GLU A 94 -11.68 12.62 -16.49
N LEU A 95 -11.49 11.29 -16.50
CA LEU A 95 -12.50 10.35 -16.94
C LEU A 95 -13.78 10.47 -16.09
N ALA A 96 -13.66 10.52 -14.77
CA ALA A 96 -14.80 10.66 -13.87
C ALA A 96 -15.58 11.97 -14.11
N GLU A 97 -14.89 13.09 -14.37
CA GLU A 97 -15.50 14.36 -14.73
C GLU A 97 -16.24 14.31 -16.07
N ARG A 98 -15.64 13.68 -17.09
CA ARG A 98 -16.28 13.49 -18.39
C ARG A 98 -17.53 12.61 -18.28
N GLU A 99 -17.46 11.56 -17.46
CA GLU A 99 -18.61 10.69 -17.19
C GLU A 99 -19.73 11.42 -16.44
N PHE A 100 -19.38 12.33 -15.52
CA PHE A 100 -20.36 13.15 -14.82
C PHE A 100 -21.17 14.04 -15.77
N GLU A 101 -20.51 14.67 -16.75
CA GLU A 101 -21.15 15.50 -17.77
C GLU A 101 -21.92 14.68 -18.82
N ARG A 102 -21.34 13.56 -19.27
CA ARG A 102 -21.97 12.65 -20.23
C ARG A 102 -23.31 12.12 -19.70
N ASN A 103 -23.34 11.78 -18.42
CA ASN A 103 -24.50 11.17 -17.76
C ASN A 103 -25.44 12.20 -17.11
N ARG A 104 -25.47 13.47 -17.57
CA ARG A 104 -26.27 14.56 -16.98
C ARG A 104 -27.75 14.22 -16.72
N ASN A 105 -28.34 13.32 -17.51
CA ASN A 105 -29.74 12.89 -17.41
C ASN A 105 -29.95 11.58 -16.60
N HIS A 106 -28.88 11.00 -16.05
CA HIS A 106 -28.91 9.76 -15.28
C HIS A 106 -28.37 10.01 -13.86
N PRO A 107 -29.22 10.41 -12.89
CA PRO A 107 -28.77 10.84 -11.55
C PRO A 107 -27.89 9.83 -10.83
N ALA A 108 -28.20 8.54 -10.92
CA ALA A 108 -27.43 7.47 -10.29
C ALA A 108 -26.00 7.37 -10.87
N LEU A 109 -25.85 7.47 -12.19
CA LEU A 109 -24.55 7.42 -12.84
C LEU A 109 -23.72 8.67 -12.53
N ARG A 110 -24.35 9.85 -12.44
CA ARG A 110 -23.65 11.07 -12.00
C ARG A 110 -23.13 10.95 -10.58
N ALA A 111 -23.95 10.41 -9.67
CA ALA A 111 -23.53 10.20 -8.29
C ALA A 111 -22.32 9.27 -8.20
N LEU A 112 -22.29 8.21 -9.04
CA LEU A 112 -21.15 7.31 -9.15
C LEU A 112 -19.90 8.01 -9.69
N SER A 113 -20.04 8.84 -10.72
CA SER A 113 -18.93 9.64 -11.26
C SER A 113 -18.34 10.60 -10.22
N LEU A 114 -19.20 11.27 -9.44
CA LEU A 114 -18.75 12.13 -8.33
C LEU A 114 -18.00 11.33 -7.26
N PHE A 115 -18.53 10.18 -6.86
CA PHE A 115 -17.89 9.31 -5.87
C PHE A 115 -16.46 8.94 -6.29
N TYR A 116 -16.28 8.49 -7.54
CA TYR A 116 -14.95 8.10 -8.03
C TYR A 116 -14.02 9.31 -8.23
N ARG A 117 -14.52 10.43 -8.76
CA ARG A 117 -13.75 11.68 -8.86
C ARG A 117 -13.19 12.06 -7.49
N ASP A 118 -14.07 12.12 -6.48
CA ASP A 118 -13.69 12.53 -5.12
C ASP A 118 -12.69 11.53 -4.50
N ARG A 119 -12.89 10.22 -4.71
CA ARG A 119 -11.97 9.18 -4.25
C ARG A 119 -10.57 9.31 -4.88
N PHE A 120 -10.49 9.51 -6.20
CA PHE A 120 -9.21 9.67 -6.89
C PHE A 120 -8.52 10.99 -6.51
N SER A 121 -9.28 12.08 -6.37
CA SER A 121 -8.77 13.35 -5.88
C SER A 121 -8.25 13.24 -4.45
N GLU A 122 -8.93 12.52 -3.56
CA GLU A 122 -8.45 12.28 -2.19
C GLU A 122 -7.16 11.44 -2.20
N CYS A 123 -7.08 10.39 -3.01
CA CYS A 123 -5.87 9.59 -3.14
C CYS A 123 -4.69 10.43 -3.64
N ARG A 124 -4.91 11.27 -4.66
CA ARG A 124 -3.91 12.20 -5.19
C ARG A 124 -3.44 13.18 -4.12
N ARG A 125 -4.36 13.76 -3.35
CA ARG A 125 -4.04 14.70 -2.26
C ARG A 125 -3.16 14.05 -1.20
N TRP A 126 -3.53 12.85 -0.72
CA TRP A 126 -2.70 12.13 0.26
C TRP A 126 -1.33 11.77 -0.32
N PHE A 127 -1.30 11.21 -1.52
CA PHE A 127 -0.05 10.78 -2.14
C PHE A 127 0.89 11.95 -2.41
N VAL A 128 0.42 13.00 -3.08
CA VAL A 128 1.25 14.11 -3.57
C VAL A 128 1.48 15.16 -2.48
N ASP A 129 0.42 15.63 -1.83
CA ASP A 129 0.50 16.82 -0.98
C ASP A 129 0.92 16.46 0.44
N GLU A 130 0.30 15.43 1.02
CA GLU A 130 0.52 15.03 2.42
C GLU A 130 1.79 14.17 2.57
N TRP A 131 1.99 13.19 1.68
CA TRP A 131 3.08 12.22 1.78
C TRP A 131 4.22 12.44 0.79
N ARG A 132 4.09 13.38 -0.14
CA ARG A 132 5.14 13.75 -1.12
C ARG A 132 5.67 12.56 -1.91
N GLY A 133 4.80 11.61 -2.23
CA GLY A 133 5.10 10.37 -2.95
C GLY A 133 5.81 9.30 -2.13
N ASP A 134 6.11 9.53 -0.85
CA ASP A 134 6.84 8.59 0.00
C ASP A 134 5.90 7.81 0.94
N LEU A 135 5.24 6.80 0.38
CA LEU A 135 4.38 5.88 1.15
C LEU A 135 5.15 5.06 2.19
N LEU A 136 6.42 4.72 1.91
CA LEU A 136 7.22 3.87 2.80
C LEU A 136 7.52 4.61 4.11
N SER A 137 7.75 5.92 4.05
CA SER A 137 7.85 6.75 5.25
C SER A 137 6.57 6.72 6.10
N VAL A 138 5.38 6.63 5.50
CA VAL A 138 4.12 6.53 6.24
C VAL A 138 4.02 5.19 6.98
N PHE A 139 4.35 4.08 6.32
CA PHE A 139 4.44 2.77 6.98
C PHE A 139 5.42 2.78 8.15
N ARG A 140 6.59 3.39 7.95
CA ARG A 140 7.63 3.50 8.98
C ARG A 140 7.17 4.32 10.19
N GLN A 141 6.48 5.44 9.98
CA GLN A 141 5.88 6.22 11.07
C GLN A 141 4.78 5.46 11.82
N LEU A 142 3.99 4.64 11.13
CA LEU A 142 3.00 3.75 11.78
C LEU A 142 3.69 2.67 12.61
N ARG A 143 4.79 2.11 12.12
CA ARG A 143 5.64 1.17 12.85
C ARG A 143 6.23 1.77 14.11
N GLU A 144 6.83 2.94 14.01
CA GLU A 144 7.45 3.66 15.13
C GLU A 144 6.45 4.03 16.24
N SER A 145 5.19 4.26 15.88
CA SER A 145 4.13 4.47 16.89
C SER A 145 3.72 3.21 17.64
N GLY A 146 4.16 2.03 17.19
CA GLY A 146 3.84 0.74 17.77
C GLY A 146 2.43 0.23 17.45
N SER A 147 1.61 0.98 16.70
CA SER A 147 0.27 0.54 16.29
C SER A 147 0.29 -0.47 15.14
N LEU A 148 1.35 -0.44 14.31
CA LEU A 148 1.59 -1.36 13.21
C LEU A 148 2.89 -2.12 13.45
N GLU A 149 2.86 -3.44 13.41
CA GLU A 149 4.07 -4.26 13.29
C GLU A 149 4.31 -4.56 11.81
N ILE A 150 5.56 -4.41 11.36
CA ILE A 150 5.93 -4.78 9.98
C ILE A 150 6.90 -5.96 10.03
N ILE A 151 6.61 -7.01 9.27
CA ILE A 151 7.43 -8.23 9.16
C ILE A 151 8.10 -8.34 7.78
N ALA A 152 9.17 -9.11 7.69
CA ALA A 152 9.92 -9.31 6.45
C ALA A 152 9.28 -10.37 5.54
N SER A 153 9.83 -10.53 4.35
CA SER A 153 9.47 -11.57 3.38
C SER A 153 10.67 -11.88 2.49
N ALA A 154 10.62 -13.01 1.78
CA ALA A 154 11.57 -13.32 0.71
C ALA A 154 11.63 -12.20 -0.35
N ALA A 155 12.84 -11.94 -0.88
CA ALA A 155 13.17 -10.84 -1.80
C ALA A 155 12.15 -10.65 -2.94
N THR A 156 11.83 -11.70 -3.66
CA THR A 156 10.90 -11.63 -4.81
C THR A 156 9.66 -12.48 -4.58
N HIS A 157 9.32 -12.75 -3.31
CA HIS A 157 8.24 -13.67 -2.93
C HIS A 157 8.39 -15.07 -3.57
N GLY A 158 9.65 -15.54 -3.68
CA GLY A 158 9.94 -16.85 -4.23
C GLY A 158 9.38 -17.98 -3.35
N LEU A 159 8.84 -19.03 -3.97
CA LEU A 159 8.32 -20.19 -3.26
C LEU A 159 9.50 -21.02 -2.70
N LEU A 160 9.94 -20.65 -1.49
CA LEU A 160 11.14 -21.18 -0.86
C LEU A 160 11.23 -22.72 -0.85
N PRO A 161 10.16 -23.49 -0.57
CA PRO A 161 10.22 -24.96 -0.61
C PRO A 161 10.67 -25.54 -1.95
N LEU A 162 10.31 -24.90 -3.08
CA LEU A 162 10.77 -25.34 -4.40
C LEU A 162 12.22 -24.91 -4.66
N LEU A 163 12.62 -23.75 -4.13
CA LEU A 163 13.99 -23.26 -4.23
C LEU A 163 14.98 -24.06 -3.36
N LEU A 164 14.52 -24.93 -2.44
CA LEU A 164 15.40 -25.77 -1.63
C LEU A 164 16.24 -26.76 -2.45
N GLN A 165 15.91 -27.00 -3.72
CA GLN A 165 16.82 -27.69 -4.66
C GLN A 165 18.17 -26.96 -4.82
N SER A 166 18.19 -25.65 -4.58
CA SER A 166 19.38 -24.82 -4.41
C SER A 166 19.28 -24.06 -3.08
N PRO A 167 19.80 -24.63 -1.97
CA PRO A 167 19.73 -23.99 -0.65
C PRO A 167 20.34 -22.59 -0.62
N THR A 168 21.36 -22.33 -1.46
CA THR A 168 21.96 -21.00 -1.63
C THR A 168 20.97 -20.00 -2.20
N ALA A 169 20.13 -20.39 -3.17
CA ALA A 169 19.10 -19.51 -3.73
C ALA A 169 17.99 -19.21 -2.70
N ALA A 170 17.54 -20.22 -1.96
CA ALA A 170 16.58 -20.02 -0.87
C ALA A 170 17.15 -19.10 0.23
N ARG A 171 18.42 -19.28 0.61
CA ARG A 171 19.10 -18.43 1.58
C ARG A 171 19.24 -16.99 1.08
N ALA A 172 19.58 -16.80 -0.19
CA ALA A 172 19.70 -15.47 -0.79
C ALA A 172 18.37 -14.72 -0.74
N GLN A 173 17.25 -15.38 -1.05
CA GLN A 173 15.90 -14.78 -0.96
C GLN A 173 15.58 -14.25 0.45
N VAL A 174 15.95 -14.99 1.50
CA VAL A 174 15.72 -14.58 2.89
C VAL A 174 16.65 -13.43 3.28
N LEU A 175 17.96 -13.55 3.02
CA LEU A 175 18.93 -12.54 3.42
C LEU A 175 18.68 -11.19 2.74
N ILE A 176 18.45 -11.19 1.42
CA ILE A 176 18.11 -9.97 0.67
C ILE A 176 16.79 -9.38 1.19
N GLY A 177 15.82 -10.22 1.54
CA GLY A 177 14.57 -9.76 2.13
C GLY A 177 14.76 -9.01 3.45
N CYS A 178 15.59 -9.55 4.34
CA CYS A 178 15.95 -8.89 5.59
C CYS A 178 16.76 -7.59 5.36
N ASP A 179 17.67 -7.59 4.40
CA ASP A 179 18.48 -6.40 4.07
C ASP A 179 17.61 -5.26 3.55
N VAL A 180 16.68 -5.54 2.63
CA VAL A 180 15.72 -4.54 2.15
C VAL A 180 14.81 -4.05 3.28
N TYR A 181 14.38 -4.94 4.19
CA TYR A 181 13.61 -4.52 5.36
C TYR A 181 14.39 -3.51 6.20
N ARG A 182 15.67 -3.78 6.50
CA ARG A 182 16.52 -2.86 7.28
C ARG A 182 16.70 -1.53 6.59
N GLU A 183 16.94 -1.54 5.28
CA GLU A 183 17.11 -0.32 4.48
C GLU A 183 15.85 0.53 4.50
N VAL A 184 14.68 -0.08 4.27
CA VAL A 184 13.40 0.64 4.12
C VAL A 184 12.84 1.09 5.47
N PHE A 185 12.89 0.23 6.50
CA PHE A 185 12.21 0.47 7.77
C PHE A 185 13.15 0.90 8.91
N ALA A 186 14.46 0.94 8.67
CA ALA A 186 15.48 1.31 9.65
C ALA A 186 15.38 0.51 10.96
N ALA A 187 15.13 -0.79 10.86
CA ALA A 187 15.03 -1.71 12.00
C ALA A 187 15.33 -3.15 11.59
N GLU A 188 15.57 -4.00 12.60
CA GLU A 188 15.65 -5.45 12.40
C GLU A 188 14.24 -6.05 12.27
N PRO A 189 14.04 -6.98 11.32
CA PRO A 189 12.79 -7.75 11.25
C PRO A 189 12.75 -8.80 12.36
N ASN A 190 11.65 -8.85 13.11
CA ASN A 190 11.43 -9.84 14.17
C ASN A 190 10.55 -11.02 13.71
N GLY A 191 10.00 -10.93 12.51
CA GLY A 191 9.13 -11.93 11.88
C GLY A 191 9.24 -11.88 10.36
#